data_AF-B9Y5K1-F1
#
_entry.id   AF-B9Y5K1-F1
#
_cell.length_a   1.000
_cell.length_b   1.000
_cell.length_c   1.000
_cell.angle_alpha   90.00
_cell.angle_beta   90.00
_cell.angle_gamma   90.00
#
_symmetry.space_group_name_H-M   'P 1'
#
loop_
_entity.id
_entity.type
_entity.pdbx_description
1 polymer ?
#
loop_
_entity_poly.entity_id
_entity_poly.type
_entity_poly.pdbx_seq_one_letter_code
_entity_poly.pdbx_strand_id
1 'polypeptide(L)'
;MREGLTAIISVKHPDPQYEGQTKTKLGNAEVRKIVSNILGEQLERFLMENPNSAKLIIEKAQLASKARLAAKKARELTRRKSALEISALPGKLADCSSKNAEICEIYLVEGDSAGGSAKQGRNSKFQAILPLRGKILNVEKARLHRIFDNNEIRSMITAFGAGVGEEVDVTKLRYHKIVIMTDADVDGAHIRTLLLTFLYRYLRPVVEGGFVYIAQPPLYKIQKGQQVRYA
;
A
#
# COMPACT_ATOMS: atom_id res chain seq x y z
N MET A 1 -9.78 18.79 -3.49
CA MET A 1 -9.39 20.08 -2.88
C MET A 1 -8.40 19.97 -1.73
N ARG A 2 -8.46 18.95 -0.85
CA ARG A 2 -7.51 18.86 0.29
C ARG A 2 -6.13 18.27 -0.04
N GLU A 3 -5.91 17.79 -1.27
CA GLU A 3 -4.66 17.14 -1.65
C GLU A 3 -3.50 18.16 -1.72
N GLY A 4 -2.50 17.97 -0.85
CA GLY A 4 -1.36 18.87 -0.71
C GLY A 4 -1.72 20.23 -0.11
N LEU A 5 -2.76 20.29 0.71
CA LEU A 5 -3.11 21.45 1.54
C LEU A 5 -2.55 21.24 2.96
N THR A 6 -1.79 22.22 3.44
CA THR A 6 -1.42 22.33 4.86
C THR A 6 -2.20 23.49 5.45
N ALA A 7 -2.98 23.23 6.49
CA ALA A 7 -3.78 24.25 7.15
C ALA A 7 -3.76 24.02 8.67
N ILE A 8 -3.76 25.13 9.40
CA ILE A 8 -3.90 25.14 10.86
C ILE A 8 -5.24 25.79 11.17
N ILE A 9 -6.09 25.09 11.92
CA ILE A 9 -7.38 25.59 12.35
C ILE A 9 -7.36 25.64 13.88
N SER A 10 -7.45 26.85 14.43
CA SER A 10 -7.47 27.10 15.86
C SER A 10 -8.81 27.72 16.24
N VAL A 11 -9.55 27.04 17.12
CA VAL A 11 -10.84 27.52 17.64
C VAL A 11 -10.71 27.78 19.13
N LYS A 12 -11.19 28.93 19.58
CA LYS A 12 -11.36 29.26 21.00
C LYS A 12 -12.85 29.17 21.34
N HIS A 13 -13.22 28.25 22.23
CA HIS A 13 -14.60 28.05 22.66
C HIS A 13 -14.69 28.20 24.18
N PRO A 14 -15.66 28.95 24.73
CA PRO A 14 -15.77 29.16 26.17
C PRO A 14 -16.18 27.89 26.93
N ASP A 15 -16.98 27.02 26.31
CA ASP A 15 -17.43 25.75 26.89
C ASP A 15 -17.22 24.58 25.90
N PRO A 16 -15.99 24.06 25.75
CA PRO A 16 -15.69 23.04 24.76
C PRO A 16 -16.14 21.65 25.22
N GLN A 17 -17.01 21.02 24.44
CA GLN A 17 -17.46 19.64 24.63
C GLN A 17 -16.65 18.73 23.72
N TYR A 18 -16.19 17.59 24.24
CA TYR A 18 -15.40 16.63 23.48
C TYR A 18 -16.01 15.24 23.49
N GLU A 19 -15.85 14.51 22.39
CA GLU A 19 -16.14 13.09 22.33
C GLU A 19 -14.99 12.29 22.95
N GLY A 20 -15.33 11.52 23.99
CA GLY A 20 -14.39 10.61 24.66
C GLY A 20 -13.40 11.29 25.62
N GLN A 21 -12.74 10.46 26.43
CA GLN A 21 -11.85 10.92 27.50
C GLN A 21 -10.59 11.64 27.01
N THR A 22 -10.14 11.35 25.79
CA THR A 22 -8.88 11.89 25.23
C THR A 22 -9.02 13.32 24.71
N LYS A 23 -10.24 13.90 24.71
CA LYS A 23 -10.53 15.28 24.27
C LYS A 23 -9.99 15.64 22.88
N THR A 24 -9.91 14.66 21.97
CA THR A 24 -9.32 14.84 20.63
C THR A 24 -10.33 15.32 19.59
N LYS A 25 -11.63 15.05 19.79
CA LYS A 25 -12.69 15.41 18.85
C LYS A 25 -13.68 16.36 19.51
N LEU A 26 -13.77 17.58 18.99
CA LEU A 26 -14.71 18.59 19.46
C LEU A 26 -16.14 18.24 19.01
N GLY A 27 -17.07 18.18 19.96
CA GLY A 27 -18.47 17.78 19.79
C GLY A 27 -19.47 18.93 19.61
N ASN A 28 -19.03 20.19 19.81
CA ASN A 28 -19.87 21.38 19.61
C ASN A 28 -20.33 21.52 18.14
N ALA A 29 -21.59 21.19 17.86
CA ALA A 29 -22.16 21.20 16.51
C ALA A 29 -22.20 22.62 15.88
N GLU A 30 -22.39 23.64 16.71
CA GLU A 30 -22.42 25.05 16.36
C GLU A 30 -21.08 25.54 15.80
N VAL A 31 -19.96 25.05 16.35
CA VAL A 31 -18.60 25.43 15.92
C VAL A 31 -18.40 25.09 14.45
N ARG A 32 -18.89 23.94 13.99
CA ARG A 32 -18.80 23.54 12.59
C ARG A 32 -19.47 24.57 11.67
N LYS A 33 -20.66 25.05 12.03
CA LYS A 33 -21.41 26.02 11.21
C LYS A 33 -20.69 27.37 11.18
N ILE A 34 -20.22 27.84 12.34
CA ILE A 34 -19.48 29.11 12.47
C ILE A 34 -18.20 29.09 11.63
N VAL A 35 -17.36 28.07 11.83
CA VAL A 35 -16.08 27.93 11.09
C VAL A 35 -16.34 27.79 9.59
N SER A 36 -17.36 27.04 9.17
CA SER A 36 -17.66 26.87 7.74
C SER A 36 -18.12 28.18 7.09
N ASN A 37 -18.92 28.98 7.78
CA ASN A 37 -19.39 30.28 7.27
C ASN A 37 -18.22 31.26 7.12
N ILE A 38 -17.42 31.42 8.17
CA ILE A 38 -16.25 32.32 8.16
C ILE A 38 -15.27 31.89 7.07
N LEU A 39 -14.94 30.59 7.01
CA LEU A 39 -14.02 30.08 6.01
C LEU A 39 -14.58 30.26 4.60
N GLY A 40 -15.87 29.98 4.38
CA GLY A 40 -16.52 30.12 3.08
C GLY A 40 -16.43 31.55 2.55
N GLU A 41 -16.84 32.53 3.36
CA GLU A 41 -16.83 33.95 2.99
C GLU A 41 -15.40 34.45 2.73
N GLN A 42 -14.46 34.17 3.64
CA GLN A 42 -13.08 34.62 3.50
C GLN A 42 -12.34 33.94 2.35
N LEU A 43 -12.62 32.65 2.11
CA LEU A 43 -12.03 31.92 0.99
C LEU A 43 -12.58 32.44 -0.35
N GLU A 44 -13.89 32.69 -0.45
CA GLU A 44 -14.49 33.28 -1.64
C GLU A 44 -13.87 34.64 -1.94
N ARG A 45 -13.81 35.51 -0.94
CA ARG A 45 -13.19 36.82 -1.05
C ARG A 45 -11.72 36.72 -1.50
N PHE A 46 -10.93 35.87 -0.85
CA PHE A 46 -9.52 35.66 -1.21
C PHE A 46 -9.36 35.19 -2.66
N LEU A 47 -10.18 34.23 -3.11
CA LEU A 47 -10.12 33.71 -4.48
C LEU A 47 -10.48 34.78 -5.51
N MET A 48 -11.46 35.64 -5.21
CA MET A 48 -11.88 36.73 -6.09
C MET A 48 -10.84 37.86 -6.15
N GLU A 49 -10.23 38.20 -5.02
CA GLU A 49 -9.19 39.22 -4.94
C GLU A 49 -7.84 38.76 -5.54
N ASN A 50 -7.59 37.44 -5.57
CA ASN A 50 -6.32 36.86 -6.02
C ASN A 50 -6.50 35.88 -7.20
N PRO A 51 -6.89 36.37 -8.40
CA PRO A 51 -7.27 35.51 -9.53
C PRO A 51 -6.15 34.57 -10.00
N ASN A 52 -4.89 35.02 -9.97
CA ASN A 52 -3.74 34.19 -10.34
C ASN A 52 -3.56 33.00 -9.38
N SER A 53 -3.61 33.26 -8.07
CA SER A 53 -3.54 32.22 -7.04
C SER A 53 -4.75 31.29 -7.11
N ALA A 54 -5.95 31.84 -7.31
CA ALA A 54 -7.18 31.09 -7.44
C ALA A 54 -7.12 30.10 -8.62
N LYS A 55 -6.64 30.55 -9.78
CA LYS A 55 -6.45 29.71 -10.96
C LYS A 55 -5.53 28.52 -10.66
N LEU A 56 -4.37 28.76 -10.05
CA LEU A 56 -3.42 27.70 -9.69
C LEU A 56 -4.03 26.68 -8.69
N ILE A 57 -4.78 27.15 -7.70
CA ILE A 57 -5.47 26.29 -6.73
C ILE A 57 -6.51 25.41 -7.44
N ILE A 58 -7.33 26.01 -8.31
CA ILE A 58 -8.36 25.30 -9.07
C ILE A 58 -7.74 24.28 -10.02
N GLU A 59 -6.70 24.64 -10.77
CA GLU A 59 -5.99 23.73 -11.68
C GLU A 59 -5.41 22.52 -10.93
N LYS A 60 -4.76 22.76 -9.78
CA LYS A 60 -4.27 21.67 -8.91
C LYS A 60 -5.42 20.78 -8.44
N ALA A 61 -6.54 21.38 -8.00
CA ALA A 61 -7.70 20.63 -7.55
C ALA A 61 -8.37 19.81 -8.67
N GLN A 62 -8.43 20.35 -9.89
CA GLN A 62 -8.93 19.66 -11.08
C GLN A 62 -8.02 18.50 -11.47
N LEU A 63 -6.70 18.70 -11.45
CA LEU A 63 -5.73 17.66 -11.75
C LEU A 63 -5.81 16.51 -10.74
N ALA A 64 -5.91 16.83 -9.45
CA ALA A 64 -6.17 15.86 -8.38
C ALA A 64 -7.50 15.11 -8.58
N SER A 65 -8.57 15.83 -8.93
CA SER A 65 -9.89 15.22 -9.20
C SER A 65 -9.85 14.25 -10.39
N LYS A 66 -9.23 14.65 -11.51
CA LYS A 66 -9.01 13.79 -12.68
C LYS A 66 -8.18 12.55 -12.31
N ALA A 67 -7.09 12.72 -11.56
CA ALA A 67 -6.26 11.62 -11.09
C ALA A 67 -7.03 10.65 -10.18
N ARG A 68 -7.90 11.17 -9.30
CA ARG A 68 -8.77 10.35 -8.44
C ARG A 68 -9.82 9.59 -9.23
N LEU A 69 -10.47 10.23 -10.20
CA LEU A 69 -11.43 9.58 -11.11
C LEU A 69 -10.76 8.49 -11.95
N ALA A 70 -9.57 8.77 -12.49
CA ALA A 70 -8.77 7.79 -13.21
C ALA A 70 -8.38 6.62 -12.30
N ALA A 71 -7.93 6.88 -11.06
CA ALA A 71 -7.62 5.84 -10.09
C ALA A 71 -8.85 5.02 -9.69
N LYS A 72 -10.03 5.64 -9.54
CA LYS A 72 -11.28 4.93 -9.27
C LYS A 72 -11.65 4.02 -10.45
N LYS A 73 -11.58 4.52 -11.68
CA LYS A 73 -11.78 3.71 -12.90
C LYS A 73 -10.76 2.58 -13.00
N ALA A 74 -9.48 2.83 -12.69
CA ALA A 74 -8.44 1.82 -12.68
C ALA A 74 -8.71 0.72 -11.63
N ARG A 75 -9.09 1.10 -10.40
CA ARG A 75 -9.52 0.16 -9.35
C ARG A 75 -10.72 -0.67 -9.79
N GLU A 76 -11.75 -0.03 -10.36
CA GLU A 76 -12.94 -0.72 -10.87
C GLU A 76 -12.61 -1.67 -12.04
N LEU A 77 -11.72 -1.27 -12.95
CA LEU A 77 -11.24 -2.12 -14.04
C LEU A 77 -10.44 -3.32 -13.52
N THR A 78 -9.56 -3.12 -12.53
CA THR A 78 -8.84 -4.22 -11.86
C THR A 78 -9.82 -5.15 -11.15
N ARG A 79 -10.88 -4.61 -10.51
CA ARG A 79 -11.92 -5.40 -9.83
C ARG A 79 -12.79 -6.19 -10.81
N ARG A 80 -13.21 -5.58 -11.94
CA ARG A 80 -14.00 -6.25 -12.98
C ARG A 80 -13.21 -7.34 -13.69
N LYS A 81 -11.92 -7.09 -13.98
CA LYS A 81 -11.03 -8.14 -14.51
C LYS A 81 -10.81 -9.26 -13.49
N SER A 82 -10.66 -8.95 -12.21
CA SER A 82 -10.57 -9.96 -11.15
C SER A 82 -11.79 -10.89 -11.03
N ALA A 83 -13.00 -10.45 -11.42
CA ALA A 83 -14.22 -11.26 -11.35
C ALA A 83 -14.40 -12.20 -12.56
N LEU A 84 -13.88 -11.81 -13.74
CA LEU A 84 -13.91 -12.64 -14.96
C LEU A 84 -12.63 -13.47 -15.14
N GLU A 85 -11.53 -13.11 -14.47
CA GLU A 85 -10.25 -13.79 -14.53
C GLU A 85 -9.82 -14.34 -13.16
N ILE A 86 -10.56 -15.31 -12.62
CA ILE A 86 -10.10 -16.13 -11.48
C ILE A 86 -8.77 -16.88 -11.81
N SER A 87 -8.23 -16.76 -13.04
CA SER A 87 -6.93 -17.32 -13.45
C SER A 87 -5.78 -16.33 -13.73
N ALA A 88 -5.94 -15.01 -13.65
CA ALA A 88 -4.98 -14.08 -14.30
C ALA A 88 -3.76 -13.61 -13.47
N LEU A 89 -2.94 -14.56 -13.01
CA LEU A 89 -1.48 -14.34 -12.97
C LEU A 89 -0.78 -15.43 -13.79
N PRO A 90 -1.09 -15.59 -15.10
CA PRO A 90 -0.57 -16.71 -15.88
C PRO A 90 0.95 -16.60 -15.98
N GLY A 91 1.65 -17.55 -15.37
CA GLY A 91 3.11 -17.67 -15.44
C GLY A 91 3.91 -16.85 -14.42
N LYS A 92 3.32 -15.90 -13.69
CA LYS A 92 4.05 -15.09 -12.70
C LYS A 92 3.95 -15.65 -11.28
N LEU A 93 2.74 -15.88 -10.77
CA LEU A 93 2.55 -16.45 -9.44
C LEU A 93 2.67 -17.97 -9.53
N ALA A 94 3.66 -18.54 -8.84
CA ALA A 94 3.65 -19.95 -8.53
C ALA A 94 2.84 -20.13 -7.25
N ASP A 95 1.58 -20.53 -7.36
CA ASP A 95 0.68 -20.68 -6.20
C ASP A 95 1.00 -21.95 -5.38
N CYS A 96 0.46 -22.05 -4.17
CA CYS A 96 0.45 -23.27 -3.35
C CYS A 96 -0.86 -24.05 -3.53
N SER A 97 -0.84 -25.36 -3.24
CA SER A 97 -2.05 -26.19 -3.38
C SER A 97 -3.04 -26.04 -2.22
N SER A 98 -2.57 -25.73 -1.00
CA SER A 98 -3.43 -25.44 0.14
C SER A 98 -4.24 -24.16 -0.05
N LYS A 99 -5.46 -24.16 0.49
CA LYS A 99 -6.34 -22.99 0.58
C LYS A 99 -6.51 -22.48 2.01
N ASN A 100 -5.89 -23.12 3.00
CA ASN A 100 -5.90 -22.63 4.38
C ASN A 100 -4.88 -21.50 4.54
N ALA A 101 -5.38 -20.26 4.66
CA ALA A 101 -4.58 -19.06 4.76
C ALA A 101 -3.59 -19.06 5.94
N GLU A 102 -3.92 -19.72 7.05
CA GLU A 102 -3.10 -19.78 8.28
C GLU A 102 -1.75 -20.46 8.08
N ILE A 103 -1.73 -21.50 7.24
CA ILE A 103 -0.50 -22.24 6.94
C ILE A 103 0.16 -21.73 5.65
N CYS A 104 -0.58 -21.02 4.81
CA CYS A 104 -0.11 -20.58 3.51
C CYS A 104 0.83 -19.37 3.65
N GLU A 105 1.95 -19.45 2.96
CA GLU A 105 3.01 -18.45 2.91
C GLU A 105 3.18 -17.98 1.46
N ILE A 106 3.48 -16.70 1.25
CA ILE A 106 3.89 -16.16 -0.04
C ILE A 106 5.26 -15.49 0.09
N TYR A 107 6.19 -15.89 -0.76
CA TYR A 107 7.54 -15.33 -0.82
C TYR A 107 7.62 -14.33 -1.98
N LEU A 108 7.90 -13.07 -1.64
CA LEU A 108 8.22 -12.01 -2.59
C LEU A 108 9.72 -12.06 -2.89
N VAL A 109 10.08 -12.42 -4.11
CA VAL A 109 11.49 -12.68 -4.49
C VAL A 109 11.98 -11.70 -5.55
N GLU A 110 13.26 -11.35 -5.46
CA GLU A 110 13.90 -10.45 -6.41
C GLU A 110 14.27 -11.17 -7.71
N GLY A 111 13.56 -10.84 -8.79
CA GLY A 111 13.82 -11.35 -10.13
C GLY A 111 13.39 -12.81 -10.38
N ASP A 112 13.45 -13.20 -11.66
CA ASP A 112 13.05 -14.53 -12.11
C ASP A 112 14.11 -15.60 -11.74
N SER A 113 15.36 -15.21 -11.53
CA SER A 113 16.45 -16.11 -11.13
C SER A 113 16.24 -16.67 -9.72
N ALA A 114 16.06 -15.78 -8.73
CA ALA A 114 15.70 -16.18 -7.38
C ALA A 114 14.32 -16.87 -7.36
N GLY A 115 13.39 -16.40 -8.20
CA GLY A 115 12.09 -17.05 -8.39
C GLY A 115 12.16 -18.49 -8.87
N GLY A 116 13.03 -18.80 -9.82
CA GLY A 116 13.25 -20.17 -10.29
C GLY A 116 13.79 -21.08 -9.18
N SER A 117 14.80 -20.62 -8.46
CA SER A 117 15.41 -21.35 -7.34
C SER A 117 14.42 -21.57 -6.20
N ALA A 118 13.68 -20.53 -5.80
CA ALA A 118 12.67 -20.61 -4.76
C ALA A 118 11.50 -21.52 -5.18
N LYS A 119 11.08 -21.49 -6.45
CA LYS A 119 10.03 -22.37 -6.97
C LYS A 119 10.42 -23.85 -6.89
N GLN A 120 11.69 -24.18 -7.13
CA GLN A 120 12.20 -25.56 -7.06
C GLN A 120 12.40 -26.02 -5.62
N GLY A 121 12.87 -25.13 -4.73
CA GLY A 121 13.17 -25.47 -3.33
C GLY A 121 11.99 -25.44 -2.36
N ARG A 122 10.83 -24.90 -2.77
CA ARG A 122 9.67 -24.73 -1.88
C ARG A 122 8.93 -26.03 -1.59
N ASN A 123 8.20 -26.04 -0.48
CA ASN A 123 7.09 -26.96 -0.30
C ASN A 123 5.83 -26.39 -0.98
N SER A 124 5.50 -26.92 -2.16
CA SER A 124 4.36 -26.47 -2.99
C SER A 124 2.99 -26.64 -2.32
N LYS A 125 2.92 -27.41 -1.22
CA LYS A 125 1.69 -27.56 -0.44
C LYS A 125 1.23 -26.23 0.18
N PHE A 126 2.14 -25.44 0.73
CA PHE A 126 1.79 -24.23 1.48
C PHE A 126 2.62 -22.99 1.12
N GLN A 127 3.66 -23.10 0.29
CA GLN A 127 4.52 -21.97 -0.08
C GLN A 127 4.25 -21.52 -1.52
N ALA A 128 3.79 -20.29 -1.67
CA ALA A 128 3.65 -19.58 -2.95
C ALA A 128 4.87 -18.70 -3.23
N ILE A 129 5.24 -18.52 -4.49
CA ILE A 129 6.36 -17.68 -4.91
C ILE A 129 5.85 -16.62 -5.89
N LEU A 130 6.12 -15.35 -5.60
CA LEU A 130 5.84 -14.22 -6.46
C LEU A 130 7.15 -13.48 -6.81
N PRO A 131 7.74 -13.72 -7.99
CA PRO A 131 8.90 -12.99 -8.47
C PRO A 131 8.52 -11.56 -8.84
N LEU A 132 9.35 -10.62 -8.43
CA LEU A 132 9.22 -9.19 -8.69
C LEU A 132 10.32 -8.76 -9.66
N ARG A 133 9.94 -8.07 -10.75
CA ARG A 133 10.89 -7.64 -11.77
C ARG A 133 11.24 -6.16 -11.61
N GLY A 134 12.54 -5.89 -11.51
CA GLY A 134 13.08 -4.54 -11.38
C GLY A 134 12.74 -3.87 -10.03
N LYS A 135 13.10 -2.59 -9.91
CA LYS A 135 12.83 -1.80 -8.71
C LYS A 135 11.34 -1.48 -8.60
N ILE A 136 10.76 -1.74 -7.44
CA ILE A 136 9.35 -1.44 -7.17
C ILE A 136 9.10 0.07 -7.25
N LEU A 137 7.95 0.46 -7.79
CA LEU A 137 7.56 1.87 -7.85
C LEU A 137 7.49 2.45 -6.44
N ASN A 138 8.20 3.55 -6.18
CA ASN A 138 8.06 4.27 -4.92
C ASN A 138 6.67 4.90 -4.83
N VAL A 139 5.82 4.28 -4.02
CA VAL A 139 4.41 4.68 -3.88
C VAL A 139 4.22 5.96 -3.09
N GLU A 140 5.20 6.37 -2.27
CA GLU A 140 5.12 7.62 -1.50
C GLU A 140 5.24 8.85 -2.41
N LYS A 141 6.05 8.73 -3.47
CA LYS A 141 6.25 9.81 -4.46
C LYS A 141 5.29 9.72 -5.64
N ALA A 142 4.68 8.56 -5.88
CA ALA A 142 3.83 8.33 -7.04
C ALA A 142 2.37 8.77 -6.81
N ARG A 143 1.71 9.19 -7.89
CA ARG A 143 0.26 9.47 -7.88
C ARG A 143 -0.53 8.17 -7.92
N LEU A 144 -1.71 8.15 -7.29
CA LEU A 144 -2.59 6.97 -7.19
C LEU A 144 -2.82 6.23 -8.52
N HIS A 145 -3.09 6.92 -9.63
CA HIS A 145 -3.30 6.26 -10.92
C HIS A 145 -2.08 5.42 -11.36
N ARG A 146 -0.87 6.01 -11.27
CA ARG A 146 0.39 5.35 -11.65
C ARG A 146 0.69 4.14 -10.77
N ILE A 147 0.27 4.18 -9.50
CA ILE A 147 0.42 3.08 -8.55
C ILE A 147 -0.42 1.87 -8.99
N PHE A 148 -1.70 2.08 -9.33
CA PHE A 148 -2.58 0.98 -9.76
C PHE A 148 -2.33 0.50 -11.20
N ASP A 149 -1.72 1.34 -12.03
CA ASP A 149 -1.25 0.98 -13.37
C ASP A 149 0.05 0.17 -13.35
N ASN A 150 0.75 0.13 -12.21
CA ASN A 150 1.98 -0.65 -12.08
C ASN A 150 1.68 -2.16 -11.98
N ASN A 151 2.31 -2.94 -12.86
CA ASN A 151 2.10 -4.39 -12.95
C ASN A 151 2.55 -5.15 -11.70
N GLU A 152 3.66 -4.76 -11.06
CA GLU A 152 4.17 -5.40 -9.85
C GLU A 152 3.20 -5.19 -8.68
N ILE A 153 2.74 -3.96 -8.49
CA ILE A 153 1.75 -3.60 -7.46
C ILE A 153 0.44 -4.33 -7.70
N ARG A 154 -0.05 -4.36 -8.94
CA ARG A 154 -1.26 -5.10 -9.29
C ARG A 154 -1.11 -6.59 -9.02
N SER A 155 0.03 -7.18 -9.37
CA SER A 155 0.32 -8.59 -9.11
C SER A 155 0.26 -8.91 -7.61
N MET A 156 0.83 -8.05 -6.76
CA MET A 156 0.78 -8.21 -5.31
C MET A 156 -0.64 -8.11 -4.76
N ILE A 157 -1.41 -7.09 -5.16
CA ILE A 157 -2.81 -6.91 -4.71
C ILE A 157 -3.64 -8.13 -5.09
N THR A 158 -3.53 -8.60 -6.33
CA THR A 158 -4.25 -9.79 -6.82
C THR A 158 -3.81 -11.05 -6.07
N ALA A 159 -2.50 -11.22 -5.82
CA ALA A 159 -1.99 -12.38 -5.10
C ALA A 159 -2.51 -12.42 -3.65
N PHE A 160 -2.47 -11.31 -2.92
CA PHE A 160 -2.89 -11.26 -1.52
C PHE A 160 -4.39 -11.44 -1.33
N GLY A 161 -5.22 -10.93 -2.25
CA GLY A 161 -6.68 -11.10 -2.22
C GLY A 161 -7.42 -10.28 -1.16
N ALA A 162 -6.71 -9.51 -0.33
CA ALA A 162 -7.27 -8.73 0.78
C ALA A 162 -7.82 -7.35 0.36
N GLY A 163 -7.81 -6.97 -0.92
CA GLY A 163 -8.14 -5.61 -1.35
C GLY A 163 -6.98 -4.62 -1.16
N VAL A 164 -7.26 -3.31 -1.22
CA VAL A 164 -6.21 -2.27 -1.17
C VAL A 164 -6.73 -0.93 -0.63
N GLY A 165 -5.93 -0.24 0.19
CA GLY A 165 -6.26 1.05 0.79
C GLY A 165 -7.39 0.94 1.82
N GLU A 166 -8.46 1.71 1.63
CA GLU A 166 -9.63 1.71 2.53
C GLU A 166 -10.49 0.44 2.41
N GLU A 167 -10.32 -0.33 1.34
CA GLU A 167 -11.08 -1.56 1.07
C GLU A 167 -10.37 -2.83 1.57
N VAL A 168 -9.34 -2.68 2.41
CA VAL A 168 -8.57 -3.82 2.91
C VAL A 168 -9.41 -4.63 3.89
N ASP A 169 -9.56 -5.91 3.58
CA ASP A 169 -10.23 -6.92 4.39
C ASP A 169 -9.26 -8.07 4.69
N VAL A 170 -8.72 -8.06 5.91
CA VAL A 170 -7.75 -9.05 6.38
C VAL A 170 -8.33 -10.46 6.39
N THR A 171 -9.65 -10.61 6.56
CA THR A 171 -10.30 -11.93 6.57
C THR A 171 -10.23 -12.65 5.21
N LYS A 172 -10.00 -11.89 4.13
CA LYS A 172 -9.83 -12.40 2.77
C LYS A 172 -8.36 -12.57 2.37
N LEU A 173 -7.43 -12.31 3.29
CA LEU A 173 -6.01 -12.47 3.03
C LEU A 173 -5.70 -13.95 2.76
N ARG A 174 -5.11 -14.22 1.59
CA ARG A 174 -4.84 -15.59 1.14
C ARG A 174 -3.65 -16.26 1.83
N TYR A 175 -2.73 -15.48 2.37
CA TYR A 175 -1.48 -15.95 2.98
C TYR A 175 -1.25 -15.20 4.28
N HIS A 176 -1.29 -15.90 5.42
CA HIS A 176 -1.00 -15.30 6.72
C HIS A 176 0.51 -15.08 6.95
N LYS A 177 1.36 -15.49 6.00
CA LYS A 177 2.77 -15.07 5.98
C LYS A 177 3.14 -14.51 4.63
N ILE A 178 3.36 -13.21 4.58
CA ILE A 178 3.96 -12.51 3.44
C ILE A 178 5.44 -12.33 3.77
N VAL A 179 6.30 -13.11 3.14
CA VAL A 179 7.75 -13.12 3.39
C VAL A 179 8.46 -12.34 2.30
N ILE A 180 9.13 -11.25 2.67
CA ILE A 180 10.02 -10.50 1.78
C ILE A 180 11.38 -11.20 1.77
N MET A 181 11.75 -11.79 0.63
CA MET A 181 13.00 -12.51 0.43
C MET A 181 13.83 -11.84 -0.66
N THR A 182 14.59 -10.83 -0.25
CA THR A 182 15.50 -10.04 -1.09
C THR A 182 16.95 -10.36 -0.76
N ASP A 183 17.86 -10.05 -1.67
CA ASP A 183 19.29 -10.27 -1.46
C ASP A 183 19.84 -9.38 -0.33
N ALA A 184 20.94 -9.84 0.27
CA ALA A 184 21.62 -9.16 1.37
C ALA A 184 22.61 -8.09 0.88
N ASP A 185 22.18 -7.28 -0.08
CA ASP A 185 22.95 -6.18 -0.66
C ASP A 185 22.17 -4.85 -0.61
N VAL A 186 22.76 -3.80 -1.21
CA VAL A 186 22.17 -2.46 -1.24
C VAL A 186 20.88 -2.38 -2.06
N ASP A 187 20.76 -3.19 -3.12
CA ASP A 187 19.59 -3.19 -4.00
C ASP A 187 18.43 -3.96 -3.37
N GLY A 188 18.70 -5.11 -2.74
CA GLY A 188 17.75 -5.86 -1.94
C GLY A 188 17.24 -5.06 -0.74
N ALA A 189 18.11 -4.33 -0.04
CA ALA A 189 17.69 -3.40 1.01
C ALA A 189 16.78 -2.28 0.50
N HIS A 190 17.04 -1.77 -0.71
CA HIS A 190 16.21 -0.76 -1.35
C HIS A 190 14.84 -1.34 -1.76
N ILE A 191 14.78 -2.51 -2.38
CA ILE A 191 13.54 -3.19 -2.74
C ILE A 191 12.71 -3.49 -1.50
N ARG A 192 13.34 -3.99 -0.43
CA ARG A 192 12.69 -4.23 0.86
C ARG A 192 12.04 -2.95 1.40
N THR A 193 12.74 -1.83 1.33
CA THR A 193 12.19 -0.52 1.76
C THR A 193 10.97 -0.11 0.94
N LEU A 194 11.02 -0.28 -0.39
CA LEU A 194 9.91 0.04 -1.29
C LEU A 194 8.69 -0.84 -1.02
N LEU A 195 8.90 -2.14 -0.78
CA LEU A 195 7.85 -3.10 -0.43
C LEU A 195 7.20 -2.76 0.92
N LEU A 196 8.01 -2.50 1.95
CA LEU A 196 7.51 -2.08 3.26
C LEU A 196 6.72 -0.78 3.17
N THR A 197 7.17 0.17 2.36
CA THR A 197 6.43 1.42 2.10
C THR A 197 5.08 1.14 1.47
N PHE A 198 5.01 0.27 0.45
CA PHE A 198 3.74 -0.13 -0.17
C PHE A 198 2.80 -0.81 0.81
N LEU A 199 3.28 -1.82 1.54
CA LEU A 199 2.49 -2.57 2.52
C LEU A 199 1.97 -1.65 3.61
N TYR A 200 2.81 -0.76 4.15
CA TYR A 200 2.40 0.18 5.19
C TYR A 200 1.37 1.21 4.70
N ARG A 201 1.50 1.71 3.47
CA ARG A 201 0.61 2.77 2.95
C ARG A 201 -0.73 2.25 2.44
N TYR A 202 -0.78 1.04 1.91
CA TYR A 202 -1.95 0.50 1.23
C TYR A 202 -2.50 -0.79 1.83
N LEU A 203 -1.77 -1.46 2.71
CA LEU A 203 -2.15 -2.71 3.37
C LEU A 203 -1.85 -2.63 4.88
N ARG A 204 -2.01 -1.45 5.48
CA ARG A 204 -1.68 -1.19 6.89
C ARG A 204 -2.27 -2.22 7.86
N PRO A 205 -3.55 -2.64 7.75
CA PRO A 205 -4.10 -3.69 8.62
C PRO A 205 -3.37 -5.03 8.53
N VAL A 206 -2.78 -5.36 7.38
CA VAL A 206 -1.98 -6.59 7.19
C VAL A 206 -0.63 -6.48 7.93
N VAL A 207 -0.03 -5.29 7.93
CA VAL A 207 1.21 -5.02 8.68
C VAL A 207 0.93 -5.07 10.18
N GLU A 208 -0.11 -4.37 10.64
CA GLU A 208 -0.49 -4.31 12.07
C GLU A 208 -0.99 -5.67 12.59
N GLY A 209 -1.56 -6.51 11.72
CA GLY A 209 -1.94 -7.88 12.04
C GLY A 209 -0.77 -8.87 12.14
N GLY A 210 0.48 -8.44 11.89
CA GLY A 210 1.66 -9.29 12.04
C GLY A 210 1.85 -10.33 10.94
N PHE A 211 1.29 -10.11 9.75
CA PHE A 211 1.40 -11.06 8.62
C PHE A 211 2.62 -10.81 7.72
N VAL A 212 3.41 -9.76 7.97
CA VAL A 212 4.56 -9.37 7.13
C VAL A 212 5.88 -9.76 7.80
N TYR A 213 6.71 -10.50 7.07
CA TYR A 213 7.97 -11.06 7.53
C TYR A 213 9.09 -10.68 6.57
N ILE A 214 10.32 -10.65 7.08
CA ILE A 214 11.54 -10.48 6.27
C ILE A 214 12.35 -11.78 6.43
N ALA A 215 12.70 -12.41 5.31
CA ALA A 215 13.58 -13.56 5.33
C ALA A 215 14.98 -13.12 5.78
N GLN A 216 15.62 -13.93 6.61
CA GLN A 216 17.00 -13.74 7.04
C GLN A 216 17.85 -14.91 6.51
N PRO A 217 18.31 -14.84 5.26
CA PRO A 217 19.19 -15.87 4.72
C PRO A 217 20.57 -15.82 5.43
N PRO A 218 21.29 -16.95 5.48
CA PRO A 218 22.67 -16.95 5.98
C PRO A 218 23.56 -16.10 5.07
N LEU A 219 24.47 -15.32 5.66
CA LEU A 219 25.41 -14.49 4.90
C LEU A 219 26.63 -15.29 4.49
N TYR A 220 27.05 -16.22 5.33
CA TYR A 220 28.26 -17.00 5.13
C TYR A 220 27.97 -18.49 5.22
N LYS A 221 28.63 -19.24 4.33
CA LYS A 221 28.79 -20.68 4.44
C LYS A 221 30.26 -20.97 4.72
N ILE A 222 30.57 -21.37 5.95
CA ILE A 222 31.90 -21.79 6.36
C ILE A 222 32.02 -23.29 6.11
N GLN A 223 32.97 -23.69 5.26
CA GLN A 223 33.19 -25.09 4.92
C GLN A 223 34.65 -25.49 5.21
N LYS A 224 34.84 -26.53 6.03
CA LYS A 224 36.15 -27.15 6.30
C LYS A 224 36.06 -28.65 6.06
N GLY A 225 36.60 -29.11 4.94
CA GLY A 225 36.40 -30.49 4.48
C GLY A 225 34.92 -30.79 4.28
N GLN A 226 34.40 -31.80 4.99
CA GLN A 226 32.98 -32.17 4.98
C GLN A 226 32.13 -31.38 6.00
N GLN A 227 32.74 -30.64 6.93
CA GLN A 227 31.99 -29.84 7.90
C GLN A 227 31.49 -28.54 7.25
N VAL A 228 30.17 -28.32 7.31
CA VAL A 228 29.50 -27.12 6.83
C VAL A 228 28.80 -26.42 7.99
N ARG A 229 29.05 -25.12 8.15
CA ARG A 229 28.38 -24.26 9.12
C ARG A 229 27.88 -22.99 8.41
N TYR A 230 26.67 -22.54 8.76
CA TYR A 230 26.12 -21.28 8.29
C TYR A 230 26.26 -20.22 9.39
N ALA A 231 26.63 -19.00 9.00
CA ALA A 231 26.80 -17.85 9.88
C ALA A 231 26.18 -16.58 9.26
#